data_AF-A0A6M1UGA0-F1
#
_entry.id   AF-A0A6M1UGA0-F1
#
_cell.length_a   1.000
_cell.length_b   1.000
_cell.length_c   1.000
_cell.angle_alpha   90.00
_cell.angle_beta   90.00
_cell.angle_gamma   90.00
#
_symmetry.space_group_name_H-M   'P 1'
#
loop_
_entity.id
_entity.type
_entity.pdbx_description
1 polymer ?
#
loop_
_entity_poly.entity_id
_entity_poly.type
_entity_poly.pdbx_seq_one_letter_code
_entity_poly.pdbx_strand_id
1 'polypeptide(L)'
;MARCIIAGTACTGILTFAFGVVGVPVAALLLSFAIGPFYQLQQVAKQTALQLSAEVGVLPKVLAAKGTVDTLVFAASVFLMSFLADQFGVSAVYAAAAVLLGGAALLGRRIRL
;
A
#
# COMPACT_ATOMS: atom_id res chain seq x y z
N MET A 1 -8.81 10.63 -10.55
CA MET A 1 -8.31 9.47 -9.77
C MET A 1 -6.98 9.70 -9.07
N ALA A 2 -5.98 10.31 -9.71
CA ALA A 2 -4.65 10.50 -9.12
C ALA A 2 -4.66 11.12 -7.71
N ARG A 3 -5.53 12.13 -7.46
CA ARG A 3 -5.69 12.75 -6.14
C ARG A 3 -6.12 11.77 -5.04
N CYS A 4 -7.06 10.87 -5.34
CA CYS A 4 -7.52 9.85 -4.39
C CYS A 4 -6.44 8.81 -4.10
N ILE A 5 -5.66 8.42 -5.13
CA ILE A 5 -4.54 7.49 -4.98
C ILE A 5 -3.46 8.11 -4.07
N ILE A 6 -3.07 9.36 -4.33
CA ILE A 6 -2.05 10.06 -3.53
C ILE A 6 -2.54 10.28 -2.09
N ALA A 7 -3.78 10.74 -1.91
CA ALA A 7 -4.34 10.95 -0.58
C ALA A 7 -4.45 9.64 0.22
N GLY A 8 -4.93 8.55 -0.40
CA GLY A 8 -5.02 7.24 0.22
C GLY A 8 -3.65 6.67 0.59
N THR A 9 -2.70 6.67 -0.35
CA THR A 9 -1.31 6.19 -0.11
C THR A 9 -0.61 6.96 0.99
N ALA A 10 -0.71 8.29 0.99
CA ALA A 10 -0.10 9.13 2.02
C ALA A 10 -0.73 8.88 3.40
N CYS A 11 -2.07 8.82 3.48
CA CYS A 11 -2.77 8.60 4.75
C CYS A 11 -2.49 7.21 5.32
N THR A 12 -2.49 6.16 4.47
CA THR A 12 -2.07 4.81 4.86
C THR A 12 -0.64 4.82 5.38
N GLY A 13 0.32 5.47 4.69
CA GLY A 13 1.71 5.54 5.14
C GLY A 13 1.88 6.20 6.51
N ILE A 14 1.18 7.31 6.76
CA ILE A 14 1.20 8.01 8.06
C ILE A 14 0.65 7.11 9.16
N LEU A 15 -0.48 6.44 8.92
CA LEU A 15 -1.10 5.54 9.89
C LEU A 15 -0.25 4.30 10.16
N THR A 16 0.40 3.74 9.12
CA THR A 16 1.35 2.62 9.25
C THR A 16 2.54 3.01 10.11
N PHE A 17 3.09 4.22 9.92
CA PHE A 17 4.16 4.73 10.78
C PHE A 17 3.69 4.86 12.23
N ALA A 18 2.53 5.52 12.44
CA ALA A 18 1.95 5.70 13.77
C ALA A 18 1.71 4.36 14.48
N PHE A 19 1.26 3.33 13.75
CA PHE A 19 1.10 1.97 14.28
C PHE A 19 2.43 1.36 14.73
N GLY A 20 3.51 1.57 13.98
CA GLY A 20 4.85 1.03 14.31
C GLY A 20 5.48 1.60 15.57
N VAL A 21 5.12 2.84 15.96
CA VAL A 21 5.64 3.52 17.16
C VAL A 21 4.68 3.46 18.36
N VAL A 22 3.46 2.95 18.18
CA VAL A 22 2.48 2.90 19.27
C VAL A 22 2.80 1.74 20.22
N GLY A 23 3.01 2.06 21.50
CA GLY A 23 3.21 1.06 22.55
C GLY A 23 1.93 0.61 23.25
N VAL A 24 0.79 1.23 22.93
CA VAL A 24 -0.49 1.02 23.62
C VAL A 24 -1.41 0.13 22.78
N PRO A 25 -1.83 -1.06 23.28
CA PRO A 25 -2.63 -2.03 22.50
C PRO A 25 -3.96 -1.48 21.97
N VAL A 26 -4.67 -0.68 22.78
CA VAL A 26 -5.96 -0.09 22.38
C VAL A 26 -5.78 0.91 21.23
N ALA A 27 -4.70 1.70 21.27
CA ALA A 27 -4.38 2.63 20.19
C ALA A 27 -4.00 1.88 18.90
N ALA A 28 -3.30 0.75 19.00
CA ALA A 28 -2.99 -0.11 17.86
C ALA A 28 -4.27 -0.65 17.18
N LEU A 29 -5.28 -1.07 17.95
CA LEU A 29 -6.55 -1.54 17.39
C LEU A 29 -7.27 -0.44 16.60
N LEU A 30 -7.35 0.77 17.18
CA LEU A 30 -7.98 1.92 16.51
C LEU A 30 -7.23 2.30 15.23
N LEU A 31 -5.89 2.29 15.26
CA LEU A 31 -5.05 2.54 14.09
C LEU A 31 -5.23 1.47 13.02
N SER A 32 -5.30 0.19 13.40
CA SER A 32 -5.55 -0.91 12.46
C SER A 32 -6.91 -0.77 11.78
N PHE A 33 -7.95 -0.38 12.53
CA PHE A 33 -9.25 -0.09 11.96
C PHE A 33 -9.19 1.11 11.01
N ALA A 34 -8.47 2.17 11.37
CA ALA A 34 -8.32 3.37 10.54
C ALA A 34 -7.53 3.13 9.25
N ILE A 35 -6.54 2.22 9.24
CA ILE A 35 -5.75 1.88 8.04
C ILE A 35 -6.65 1.30 6.93
N GLY A 36 -7.63 0.47 7.31
CA GLY A 36 -8.54 -0.22 6.39
C GLY A 36 -9.19 0.67 5.31
N PRO A 37 -9.99 1.70 5.67
CA PRO A 37 -10.69 2.53 4.70
C PRO A 37 -9.75 3.28 3.75
N PHE A 38 -8.62 3.80 4.22
CA PHE A 38 -7.65 4.50 3.36
C PHE A 38 -6.95 3.53 2.41
N TYR A 39 -6.63 2.32 2.89
CA TYR A 39 -6.08 1.26 2.07
C TYR A 39 -7.06 0.83 0.97
N GLN A 40 -8.34 0.68 1.31
CA GLN A 40 -9.39 0.33 0.35
C GLN A 40 -9.56 1.43 -0.71
N LEU A 41 -9.56 2.70 -0.29
CA LEU A 41 -9.73 3.85 -1.18
C LEU A 41 -8.64 3.91 -2.26
N GLN A 42 -7.37 3.73 -1.89
CA GLN A 42 -6.29 3.70 -2.88
C GLN A 42 -6.36 2.48 -3.80
N GLN A 43 -6.80 1.30 -3.29
CA GLN A 43 -6.85 0.07 -4.06
C GLN A 43 -7.90 0.16 -5.16
N VAL A 44 -9.12 0.60 -4.80
CA VAL A 44 -10.20 0.81 -5.78
C VAL A 44 -9.78 1.86 -6.81
N ALA A 45 -9.23 3.00 -6.38
CA ALA A 45 -8.82 4.05 -7.30
C ALA A 45 -7.72 3.60 -8.28
N LYS A 46 -6.74 2.79 -7.84
CA LYS A 46 -5.69 2.21 -8.71
C LYS A 46 -6.27 1.20 -9.69
N GLN A 47 -7.18 0.34 -9.23
CA GLN A 47 -7.81 -0.66 -10.09
C GLN A 47 -8.68 -0.01 -11.16
N THR A 48 -9.49 0.99 -10.81
CA THR A 48 -10.31 1.68 -11.80
C THR A 48 -9.46 2.52 -12.76
N ALA A 49 -8.35 3.10 -12.31
CA ALA A 49 -7.41 3.78 -13.21
C ALA A 49 -6.84 2.80 -14.26
N LEU A 50 -6.45 1.60 -13.84
CA LEU A 50 -5.97 0.55 -14.75
C LEU A 50 -7.07 0.11 -15.74
N GLN A 51 -8.31 -0.03 -15.26
CA GLN A 51 -9.46 -0.41 -16.10
C GLN A 51 -9.77 0.64 -17.16
N LEU A 52 -9.67 1.93 -16.83
CA LEU A 52 -9.93 3.03 -17.77
C LEU A 52 -8.83 3.19 -18.82
N SER A 53 -7.60 2.75 -18.53
CA SER A 53 -6.47 2.82 -19.46
C SER A 53 -6.33 1.60 -20.38
N ALA A 54 -7.02 0.50 -20.09
CA ALA A 54 -6.92 -0.73 -20.86
C ALA A 54 -8.11 -0.89 -21.81
N GLU A 55 -7.85 -1.40 -23.02
CA GLU A 55 -8.90 -1.74 -23.98
C GLU A 55 -9.70 -2.97 -23.51
N VAL A 56 -11.02 -2.94 -23.74
CA VAL A 56 -11.98 -3.93 -23.20
C VAL A 56 -11.62 -5.37 -23.58
N GLY A 57 -11.11 -5.60 -24.80
CA GLY A 57 -10.74 -6.93 -25.28
C GLY A 57 -9.53 -7.55 -24.59
N VAL A 58 -8.61 -6.73 -24.05
CA VAL A 58 -7.40 -7.20 -23.36
C VAL A 58 -7.47 -7.03 -21.85
N LEU A 59 -8.51 -6.38 -21.33
CA LEU A 59 -8.70 -6.11 -19.91
C LEU A 59 -8.57 -7.37 -19.03
N PRO A 60 -9.16 -8.54 -19.37
CA PRO A 60 -8.99 -9.75 -18.57
C PRO A 60 -7.52 -10.21 -18.50
N LYS A 61 -6.78 -10.08 -19.61
CA LYS A 61 -5.37 -10.47 -19.69
C LYS A 61 -4.48 -9.51 -18.90
N VAL A 62 -4.77 -8.21 -18.95
CA VAL A 62 -4.07 -7.18 -18.17
C VAL A 62 -4.30 -7.37 -16.67
N LEU A 63 -5.55 -7.62 -16.26
CA LEU A 63 -5.88 -7.86 -14.86
C LEU A 63 -5.29 -9.18 -14.33
N ALA A 64 -5.24 -10.23 -15.15
CA ALA A 64 -4.56 -11.47 -14.81
C ALA A 64 -3.05 -11.24 -14.58
N ALA A 65 -2.39 -10.54 -15.50
CA ALA A 65 -0.97 -10.19 -15.36
C ALA A 65 -0.72 -9.34 -14.11
N LYS A 66 -1.57 -8.34 -13.84
CA LYS A 66 -1.54 -7.52 -12.63
C LYS A 66 -1.65 -8.37 -11.37
N GLY A 67 -2.58 -9.32 -11.34
CA GLY A 67 -2.75 -10.25 -10.21
C GLY A 67 -1.51 -11.13 -9.96
N THR A 68 -0.86 -11.62 -11.02
CA THR A 68 0.40 -12.37 -10.89
C THR A 68 1.52 -11.49 -10.32
N VAL A 69 1.67 -10.26 -10.82
CA VAL A 69 2.67 -9.31 -10.29
C VAL A 69 2.40 -8.98 -8.83
N ASP A 70 1.16 -8.67 -8.46
CA ASP A 70 0.80 -8.40 -7.06
C ASP A 70 1.13 -9.56 -6.13
N THR A 71 0.88 -10.80 -6.57
CA THR A 71 1.15 -12.01 -5.77
C THR A 71 2.65 -12.23 -5.60
N LEU A 72 3.43 -12.04 -6.66
CA LEU A 72 4.90 -12.14 -6.60
C LEU A 72 5.49 -11.06 -5.69
N VAL A 73 5.04 -9.81 -5.83
CA VAL A 73 5.48 -8.70 -4.99
C VAL A 73 5.07 -8.93 -3.54
N PHE A 74 3.87 -9.43 -3.28
CA PHE A 74 3.42 -9.79 -1.94
C PHE A 74 4.32 -10.85 -1.31
N ALA A 75 4.61 -11.96 -2.01
CA ALA A 75 5.48 -13.03 -1.52
C ALA A 75 6.90 -12.52 -1.22
N ALA A 76 7.48 -11.73 -2.13
CA ALA A 76 8.78 -11.11 -1.90
C ALA A 76 8.76 -10.13 -0.73
N SER A 77 7.69 -9.35 -0.59
CA SER A 77 7.51 -8.42 0.51
C SER A 77 7.41 -9.16 1.85
N VAL A 78 6.65 -10.24 1.93
CA VAL A 78 6.56 -11.06 3.15
C VAL A 78 7.93 -11.57 3.54
N PHE A 79 8.69 -12.15 2.60
CA PHE A 79 10.05 -12.63 2.89
C PHE A 79 10.97 -11.52 3.43
N LEU A 80 11.01 -10.37 2.75
CA LEU A 80 11.84 -9.22 3.15
C LEU A 80 11.42 -8.65 4.51
N MET A 81 10.11 -8.50 4.74
CA MET A 81 9.58 -7.93 5.98
C MET A 81 9.72 -8.90 7.15
N SER A 82 9.59 -10.20 6.93
CA SER A 82 9.88 -11.23 7.94
C SER A 82 11.36 -11.20 8.34
N PHE A 83 12.28 -11.16 7.38
CA PHE A 83 13.70 -11.03 7.67
C PHE A 83 14.03 -9.75 8.46
N LEU A 84 13.39 -8.63 8.10
CA LEU A 84 13.56 -7.37 8.81
C LEU A 84 12.99 -7.42 10.23
N ALA A 85 11.86 -8.11 10.43
CA ALA A 85 11.23 -8.32 11.73
C ALA A 85 12.13 -9.11 12.67
N ASP A 86 12.77 -10.18 12.17
CA ASP A 86 13.63 -11.04 12.98
C ASP A 86 14.90 -10.30 13.44
N GLN A 87 15.46 -9.43 12.59
CA GLN A 87 16.72 -8.75 12.88
C GLN A 87 16.55 -7.44 13.67
N PHE A 88 15.49 -6.67 13.39
CA PHE A 88 15.31 -5.31 13.94
C PHE A 88 14.00 -5.12 14.71
N GLY A 89 13.21 -6.19 14.85
CA GLY A 89 11.90 -6.15 15.49
C GLY A 89 10.79 -5.63 14.58
N VAL A 90 9.56 -5.82 15.04
CA VAL A 90 8.35 -5.52 14.24
C VAL A 90 8.17 -4.02 13.98
N SER A 91 8.60 -3.14 14.89
CA SER A 91 8.51 -1.69 14.69
C SER A 91 9.32 -1.20 13.48
N ALA A 92 10.48 -1.83 13.20
CA ALA A 92 11.31 -1.48 12.04
C ALA A 92 10.61 -1.81 10.71
N VAL A 93 9.81 -2.88 10.68
CA VAL A 93 8.98 -3.27 9.52
C VAL A 93 7.96 -2.19 9.18
N TYR A 94 7.25 -1.68 10.19
CA TYR A 94 6.27 -0.61 10.01
C TYR A 94 6.91 0.71 9.57
N ALA A 95 8.09 1.04 10.09
CA ALA A 95 8.86 2.20 9.65
C ALA A 95 9.30 2.06 8.18
N ALA A 96 9.82 0.90 7.77
CA ALA A 96 10.20 0.63 6.39
C ALA A 96 9.00 0.69 5.43
N ALA A 97 7.86 0.12 5.83
CA ALA A 97 6.61 0.20 5.07
C ALA A 97 6.12 1.65 4.91
N ALA A 98 6.21 2.47 5.96
CA ALA A 98 5.86 3.88 5.89
C ALA A 98 6.74 4.66 4.90
N VAL A 99 8.05 4.38 4.87
CA VAL A 99 8.99 4.99 3.91
C VAL A 99 8.64 4.59 2.47
N LEU A 100 8.35 3.30 2.24
CA LEU A 100 7.93 2.80 0.92
C LEU A 100 6.63 3.47 0.45
N LEU A 101 5.63 3.58 1.33
CA LEU A 101 4.36 4.24 1.03
C LEU A 101 4.52 5.74 0.79
N GLY A 102 5.37 6.41 1.56
CA GLY A 102 5.73 7.81 1.35
C GLY A 102 6.41 8.03 0.01
N GLY A 103 7.38 7.18 -0.33
CA GLY A 103 8.04 7.18 -1.65
C GLY A 103 7.05 6.94 -2.79
N ALA A 104 6.12 5.99 -2.64
CA ALA A 104 5.08 5.73 -3.61
C ALA A 104 4.13 6.92 -3.80
N ALA A 105 3.76 7.63 -2.73
CA ALA A 105 2.96 8.84 -2.81
C ALA A 105 3.69 9.98 -3.56
N LEU A 106 5.00 10.14 -3.32
CA LEU A 106 5.84 11.11 -4.03
C LEU A 106 5.95 10.79 -5.53
N LEU A 107 6.16 9.52 -5.89
CA LEU A 107 6.16 9.06 -7.28
C LEU A 107 4.78 9.24 -7.93
N GLY A 108 3.70 8.96 -7.20
CA GLY A 108 2.33 9.18 -7.65
C GLY A 108 2.06 10.62 -8.08
N ARG A 109 2.73 11.60 -7.46
CA ARG A 109 2.63 13.02 -7.85
C ARG A 109 3.18 13.31 -9.26
N ARG A 110 4.10 12.49 -9.76
CA ARG A 110 4.68 12.60 -11.11
C ARG A 110 3.81 11.97 -12.19
N ILE A 111 2.89 11.08 -11.81
CA ILE A 111 1.97 10.41 -12.72
C ILE A 111 0.82 11.38 -13.03
N ARG A 112 0.91 12.07 -14.18
CA ARG A 112 -0.23 12.76 -14.79
C ARG A 112 -1.04 11.72 -15.55
N LEU A 113 -2.02 11.12 -14.87
CA LEU A 113 -3.16 10.44 -15.52
C LEU A 113 -4.17 11.50 -15.95
#